data_AF-B3DYD4-F1
#
_entry.id   AF-B3DYD4-F1
#
_cell.length_a   1.000
_cell.length_b   1.000
_cell.length_c   1.000
_cell.angle_alpha   90.00
_cell.angle_beta   90.00
_cell.angle_gamma   90.00
#
_symmetry.space_group_name_H-M   'P 1'
#
loop_
_entity.id
_entity.type
_entity.pdbx_description
1 polymer ?
#
loop_
_entity_poly.entity_id
_entity_poly.type
_entity_poly.pdbx_seq_one_letter_code
_entity_poly.pdbx_strand_id
1 'polypeptide(L)'
;MKKNSLRNTGLVVALGSILFSGPMFAQNAPESQDQPSSTATPHHHDRAYRHKMAKQMHEKMQRLMDKQDEELKKLANEMNKAPKDQKLDKAVELLNTLVNQRIQMHEEMKSMHRHMMNLKEHHE
;
A
#
# COMPACT_ATOMS: atom_id res chain seq x y z
N MET A 1 -46.26 -3.56 38.04
CA MET A 1 -46.46 -4.71 37.11
C MET A 1 -47.35 -4.20 35.97
N LYS A 2 -47.10 -4.29 34.67
CA LYS A 2 -46.25 -5.14 33.82
C LYS A 2 -45.71 -4.29 32.64
N LYS A 3 -44.51 -4.64 32.18
CA LYS A 3 -43.85 -4.15 30.96
C LYS A 3 -44.47 -4.85 29.73
N ASN A 4 -44.69 -4.12 28.64
CA ASN A 4 -44.89 -4.73 27.32
C ASN A 4 -43.71 -4.40 26.42
N SER A 5 -42.77 -5.34 26.40
CA SER A 5 -41.69 -5.47 25.44
C SER A 5 -42.27 -6.12 24.18
N LEU A 6 -42.15 -5.48 23.02
CA LEU A 6 -42.21 -6.18 21.74
C LEU A 6 -40.83 -6.14 21.08
N ARG A 7 -40.29 -7.35 20.94
CA ARG A 7 -39.08 -7.73 20.21
C ARG A 7 -39.54 -8.11 18.79
N ASN A 8 -38.93 -7.56 17.75
CA ASN A 8 -39.03 -8.04 16.37
C ASN A 8 -37.60 -8.09 15.81
N THR A 9 -37.02 -9.30 15.69
CA THR A 9 -36.84 -10.04 14.41
C THR A 9 -35.96 -9.23 13.44
N GLY A 10 -34.68 -9.55 13.24
CA GLY A 10 -34.14 -10.85 12.85
C GLY A 10 -34.14 -10.94 11.32
N LEU A 11 -33.11 -10.40 10.66
CA LEU A 11 -32.85 -10.66 9.25
C LEU A 11 -31.38 -11.04 9.08
N VAL A 12 -31.15 -12.34 8.88
CA VAL A 12 -29.88 -12.92 8.47
C VAL A 12 -29.74 -12.69 6.98
N VAL A 13 -28.69 -11.99 6.55
CA VAL A 13 -28.29 -11.96 5.14
C VAL A 13 -27.14 -12.95 4.98
N ALA A 14 -27.46 -14.07 4.33
CA ALA A 14 -26.48 -15.05 3.88
C ALA A 14 -26.42 -15.04 2.35
N LEU A 15 -25.28 -15.52 1.84
CA LEU A 15 -24.98 -15.98 0.48
C LEU A 15 -24.28 -14.99 -0.46
N GLY A 16 -23.07 -15.40 -0.88
CA GLY A 16 -22.38 -14.82 -2.02
C GLY A 16 -20.93 -15.26 -2.21
N SER A 17 -20.56 -16.52 -1.92
CA SER A 17 -19.25 -17.06 -2.28
C SER A 17 -19.16 -17.23 -3.81
N ILE A 18 -18.58 -16.26 -4.50
CA ILE A 18 -18.22 -16.38 -5.91
C ILE A 18 -16.85 -17.07 -5.98
N LEU A 19 -16.89 -18.34 -6.33
CA LEU A 19 -15.75 -19.15 -6.73
C LEU A 19 -15.10 -18.53 -7.99
N PHE A 20 -13.93 -17.91 -7.84
CA PHE A 20 -13.07 -17.59 -8.97
C PHE A 20 -12.35 -18.86 -9.43
N SER A 21 -13.00 -19.59 -10.33
CA SER A 21 -12.39 -20.64 -11.15
C SER A 21 -11.70 -19.97 -12.35
N GLY A 22 -10.36 -19.85 -12.30
CA GLY A 22 -9.51 -19.50 -13.45
C GLY A 22 -8.64 -20.70 -13.86
N PRO A 23 -8.37 -20.92 -15.16
CA PRO A 23 -7.90 -22.19 -15.67
C PRO A 23 -6.42 -22.47 -15.33
N MET A 24 -6.16 -23.72 -14.93
CA MET A 24 -4.86 -24.36 -14.98
C MET A 24 -4.36 -24.38 -16.43
N PHE A 25 -3.33 -23.60 -16.76
CA PHE A 25 -2.58 -23.82 -17.99
C PHE A 25 -1.62 -24.99 -17.78
N ALA A 26 -1.95 -26.09 -18.47
CA ALA A 26 -1.18 -27.31 -18.50
C ALA A 26 0.11 -27.16 -19.31
N GLN A 27 1.09 -27.98 -18.92
CA GLN A 27 2.43 -28.15 -19.49
C GLN A 27 2.44 -28.41 -21.00
N ASN A 28 3.46 -27.90 -21.67
CA ASN A 28 4.27 -28.69 -22.61
C ASN A 28 5.69 -28.09 -22.69
N ALA A 29 6.68 -28.97 -22.54
CA ALA A 29 8.09 -28.79 -22.85
C ALA A 29 8.52 -30.06 -23.62
N PRO A 30 9.73 -30.19 -24.21
CA PRO A 30 10.84 -29.24 -24.43
C PRO A 30 11.32 -29.27 -25.92
N GLU A 31 12.59 -28.92 -26.19
CA GLU A 31 13.38 -28.98 -27.46
C GLU A 31 13.36 -27.71 -28.34
N SER A 32 14.47 -27.11 -28.81
CA SER A 32 15.90 -27.47 -28.85
C SER A 32 16.80 -26.26 -29.21
N GLN A 33 18.09 -26.40 -28.89
CA GLN A 33 19.30 -25.85 -29.55
C GLN A 33 19.80 -24.41 -29.29
N ASP A 34 20.80 -24.36 -28.40
CA ASP A 34 22.16 -23.82 -28.57
C ASP A 34 22.42 -22.61 -29.49
N GLN A 35 22.70 -21.48 -28.85
CA GLN A 35 23.74 -20.54 -29.30
C GLN A 35 24.54 -20.05 -28.08
N PRO A 36 25.88 -20.19 -28.06
CA PRO A 36 26.71 -19.64 -26.99
C PRO A 36 26.86 -18.12 -27.21
N SER A 37 25.87 -17.36 -26.75
CA SER A 37 26.01 -15.91 -26.64
C SER A 37 26.87 -15.60 -25.42
N SER A 38 28.18 -15.48 -25.67
CA SER A 38 29.13 -14.62 -24.95
C SER A 38 28.66 -14.19 -23.56
N THR A 39 28.97 -15.00 -22.54
CA THR A 39 28.83 -14.62 -21.14
C THR A 39 29.85 -13.54 -20.82
N ALA A 40 29.56 -12.31 -21.24
CA ALA A 40 30.00 -11.16 -20.47
C ALA A 40 29.32 -11.34 -19.10
N THR A 41 30.09 -11.70 -18.08
CA THR A 41 29.70 -11.46 -16.70
C THR A 41 30.05 -10.02 -16.36
N PRO A 42 29.07 -9.10 -16.34
CA PRO A 42 29.18 -7.96 -15.46
C PRO A 42 28.06 -7.99 -14.42
N HIS A 43 28.31 -7.37 -13.25
CA HIS A 43 27.28 -6.85 -12.32
C HIS A 43 26.72 -7.73 -11.17
N HIS A 44 27.46 -8.68 -10.58
CA HIS A 44 27.02 -9.23 -9.27
C HIS A 44 27.03 -8.18 -8.14
N HIS A 45 28.00 -7.26 -8.14
CA HIS A 45 28.10 -6.19 -7.14
C HIS A 45 27.01 -5.12 -7.27
N ASP A 46 26.68 -4.70 -8.50
CA ASP A 46 25.62 -3.70 -8.75
C ASP A 46 24.24 -4.19 -8.35
N ARG A 47 23.94 -5.48 -8.58
CA ARG A 47 22.64 -6.06 -8.22
C ARG A 47 22.43 -6.08 -6.71
N ALA A 48 23.45 -6.43 -5.94
CA ALA A 48 23.39 -6.45 -4.47
C ALA A 48 23.26 -5.03 -3.89
N TYR A 49 24.00 -4.06 -4.44
CA TYR A 49 23.93 -2.66 -4.04
C TYR A 49 22.54 -2.07 -4.31
N ARG A 50 22.01 -2.24 -5.52
CA ARG A 50 20.65 -1.78 -5.90
C ARG A 50 19.57 -2.42 -5.03
N HIS A 51 19.69 -3.71 -4.71
CA HIS A 51 18.73 -4.39 -3.83
C HIS A 51 18.75 -3.83 -2.40
N LYS A 52 19.96 -3.59 -1.83
CA LYS A 52 20.10 -3.00 -0.50
C LYS A 52 19.49 -1.60 -0.43
N MET A 53 19.74 -0.77 -1.45
CA MET A 53 19.17 0.58 -1.52
C MET A 53 17.64 0.53 -1.66
N ALA A 54 17.11 -0.31 -2.55
CA ALA A 54 15.66 -0.48 -2.70
C ALA A 54 15.00 -0.92 -1.40
N LYS A 55 15.63 -1.82 -0.64
CA LYS A 55 15.14 -2.24 0.68
C LYS A 55 15.12 -1.09 1.70
N GLN A 56 16.20 -0.32 1.80
CA GLN A 56 16.26 0.83 2.71
C GLN A 56 15.18 1.88 2.39
N MET A 57 14.98 2.14 1.09
CA MET A 57 13.95 3.04 0.60
C MET A 57 12.54 2.53 0.93
N HIS A 58 12.29 1.23 0.76
CA HIS A 58 11.02 0.61 1.12
C HIS A 58 10.75 0.71 2.63
N GLU A 59 11.74 0.40 3.47
CA GLU A 59 11.61 0.53 4.93
C GLU A 59 11.34 1.98 5.37
N LYS A 60 12.00 2.95 4.73
CA LYS A 60 11.75 4.38 4.99
C LYS A 60 10.30 4.75 4.68
N MET A 61 9.79 4.32 3.53
CA MET A 61 8.40 4.59 3.15
C MET A 61 7.41 3.90 4.08
N GLN A 62 7.67 2.65 4.49
CA GLN A 62 6.80 1.96 5.43
C GLN A 62 6.68 2.73 6.74
N ARG A 63 7.81 3.16 7.33
CA ARG A 63 7.80 3.95 8.58
C ARG A 63 7.05 5.26 8.44
N LEU A 64 7.17 5.92 7.29
CA LEU A 64 6.43 7.16 7.01
C LEU A 64 4.92 6.89 6.96
N MET A 65 4.50 5.82 6.28
CA MET A 65 3.08 5.43 6.19
C MET A 65 2.51 5.07 7.56
N ASP A 66 3.23 4.26 8.34
CA ASP A 66 2.79 3.85 9.68
C ASP A 66 2.59 5.08 10.58
N LYS A 67 3.50 6.06 10.50
CA LYS A 67 3.39 7.33 11.25
C LYS A 67 2.17 8.15 10.80
N GLN A 68 1.94 8.26 9.48
CA GLN A 68 0.77 8.98 8.95
C GLN A 68 -0.53 8.31 9.40
N ASP A 69 -0.59 6.98 9.36
CA ASP A 69 -1.73 6.19 9.83
C ASP A 69 -2.03 6.40 11.31
N GLU A 70 -1.00 6.43 12.17
CA GLU A 70 -1.16 6.71 13.60
C GLU A 70 -1.71 8.11 13.86
N GLU A 71 -1.19 9.12 13.15
CA GLU A 71 -1.66 10.50 13.24
C GLU A 71 -3.13 10.63 12.82
N LEU A 72 -3.50 10.01 11.69
CA LEU A 72 -4.88 10.03 11.20
C LEU A 72 -5.84 9.31 12.14
N LYS A 73 -5.42 8.16 12.72
CA LYS A 73 -6.21 7.45 13.74
C LYS A 73 -6.44 8.33 14.97
N LYS A 74 -5.42 9.08 15.41
CA LYS A 74 -5.54 10.01 16.53
C LYS A 74 -6.54 11.13 16.20
N LEU A 75 -6.39 11.80 15.06
CA LEU A 75 -7.28 12.88 14.63
C LEU A 75 -8.73 12.40 14.46
N ALA A 76 -8.94 11.22 13.86
CA ALA A 76 -10.26 10.63 13.73
C ALA A 76 -10.89 10.33 15.10
N ASN A 77 -10.10 9.83 16.06
CA ASN A 77 -10.56 9.60 17.43
C ASN A 77 -10.91 10.90 18.15
N GLU A 78 -10.12 11.96 17.98
CA GLU A 78 -10.43 13.29 18.51
C GLU A 78 -11.73 13.85 17.93
N MET A 79 -11.90 13.81 16.61
CA MET A 79 -13.12 14.21 15.92
C MET A 79 -14.35 13.42 16.41
N ASN A 80 -14.20 12.11 16.62
CA ASN A 80 -15.30 11.28 17.09
C ASN A 80 -15.73 11.63 18.52
N LYS A 81 -14.79 11.98 19.39
CA LYS A 81 -15.03 12.36 20.79
C LYS A 81 -15.40 13.84 20.96
N ALA A 82 -15.18 14.67 19.95
CA ALA A 82 -15.46 16.10 20.01
C ALA A 82 -16.95 16.41 20.22
N PRO A 83 -17.28 17.49 20.96
CA PRO A 83 -18.61 18.08 21.01
C PRO A 83 -19.16 18.41 19.62
N LYS A 84 -20.49 18.43 19.47
CA LYS A 84 -21.16 18.58 18.15
C LYS A 84 -20.74 19.86 17.42
N ASP A 85 -20.58 20.95 18.15
CA ASP A 85 -20.13 22.26 17.67
C ASP A 85 -18.65 22.27 17.21
N GLN A 86 -17.82 21.34 17.69
CA GLN A 86 -16.40 21.23 17.32
C GLN A 86 -16.10 20.13 16.30
N LYS A 87 -17.07 19.25 16.03
CA LYS A 87 -16.89 18.12 15.10
C LYS A 87 -16.52 18.58 13.69
N LEU A 88 -17.07 19.70 13.23
CA LEU A 88 -16.77 20.23 11.89
C LEU A 88 -15.32 20.69 11.79
N ASP A 89 -14.84 21.47 12.76
CA ASP A 89 -13.46 21.95 12.80
C ASP A 89 -12.47 20.78 12.85
N LYS A 90 -12.78 19.76 13.66
CA LYS A 90 -11.98 18.52 13.72
C LYS A 90 -12.01 17.69 12.44
N ALA A 91 -13.14 17.71 11.70
CA ALA A 91 -13.22 17.07 10.39
C ALA A 91 -12.37 17.81 9.35
N VAL A 92 -12.38 19.15 9.38
CA VAL A 92 -11.52 19.98 8.52
C VAL A 92 -10.04 19.74 8.83
N GLU A 93 -9.66 19.66 10.10
CA GLU A 93 -8.30 19.31 10.53
C GLU A 93 -7.87 17.94 9.96
N LEU A 94 -8.69 16.91 10.13
CA LEU A 94 -8.43 15.57 9.59
C LEU A 94 -8.27 15.58 8.06
N LEU A 95 -9.17 16.26 7.34
CA LEU A 95 -9.15 16.32 5.87
C LEU A 95 -7.92 17.07 5.34
N ASN A 96 -7.57 18.20 5.96
CA ASN A 96 -6.37 18.95 5.59
C ASN A 96 -5.10 18.11 5.80
N THR A 97 -5.03 17.38 6.92
CA THR A 97 -3.91 16.47 7.18
C THR A 97 -3.84 15.35 6.14
N LEU A 98 -4.97 14.72 5.79
CA LEU A 98 -5.03 13.70 4.73
C LEU A 98 -4.49 14.21 3.39
N VAL A 99 -4.95 15.39 2.96
CA VAL A 99 -4.53 15.99 1.68
C VAL A 99 -3.04 16.30 1.69
N ASN A 100 -2.54 16.92 2.76
CA ASN A 100 -1.13 17.28 2.88
C ASN A 100 -0.23 16.04 2.90
N GLN A 101 -0.60 15.01 3.67
CA GLN A 101 0.12 13.73 3.71
C GLN A 101 0.14 13.05 2.33
N ARG A 102 -0.98 13.08 1.60
CA ARG A 102 -1.08 12.51 0.24
C ARG A 102 -0.18 13.24 -0.76
N ILE A 103 -0.11 14.57 -0.68
CA ILE A 103 0.78 15.39 -1.52
C ILE A 103 2.24 15.06 -1.22
N GLN A 104 2.64 15.09 0.05
CA GLN A 104 4.01 14.78 0.47
C GLN A 104 4.44 13.37 0.05
N MET A 105 3.58 12.38 0.24
CA MET A 105 3.85 11.00 -0.17
C MET A 105 4.04 10.89 -1.69
N HIS A 106 3.25 11.62 -2.46
CA HIS A 106 3.37 11.62 -3.92
C HIS A 106 4.68 12.27 -4.39
N GLU A 107 5.09 13.36 -3.74
CA GLU A 107 6.37 14.02 -4.02
C GLU A 107 7.57 13.15 -3.65
N GLU A 108 7.54 12.52 -2.47
CA GLU A 108 8.59 11.60 -2.03
C GLU A 108 8.70 10.41 -2.99
N MET A 109 7.56 9.83 -3.40
CA MET A 109 7.52 8.73 -4.36
C MET A 109 8.10 9.13 -5.73
N LYS A 110 7.79 10.33 -6.22
CA LYS A 110 8.39 10.88 -7.46
C LYS A 110 9.90 11.08 -7.32
N SER A 111 10.35 11.59 -6.17
CA SER A 111 11.77 11.79 -5.88
C SER A 111 12.53 10.47 -5.88
N MET A 112 11.99 9.47 -5.18
CA MET A 112 12.54 8.12 -5.14
C MET A 112 12.59 7.47 -6.52
N HIS A 113 11.52 7.60 -7.31
CA HIS A 113 11.50 7.06 -8.67
C HIS A 113 12.60 7.66 -9.56
N ARG A 114 12.76 8.99 -9.54
CA ARG A 114 13.85 9.66 -10.29
C ARG A 114 15.23 9.21 -9.83
N HIS A 115 15.44 9.10 -8.51
CA HIS A 115 16.72 8.63 -7.98
C HIS A 115 17.07 7.24 -8.49
N MET A 116 16.09 6.31 -8.49
CA MET A 116 16.28 4.96 -8.99
C MET A 116 16.52 4.89 -10.51
N MET A 117 15.89 5.76 -11.30
CA MET A 117 16.12 5.82 -12.75
C MET A 117 17.50 6.38 -13.09
N ASN A 118 17.93 7.46 -12.44
CA ASN A 118 19.26 8.05 -12.67
C ASN A 118 20.39 7.06 -12.32
N LEU A 119 20.22 6.26 -11.26
CA LEU A 119 21.14 5.17 -10.91
C LEU A 119 21.21 4.06 -11.97
N LYS A 120 20.18 3.92 -12.80
CA LYS A 120 20.15 2.96 -13.90
C LYS A 120 20.92 3.49 -15.11
N GLU A 121 20.75 4.77 -15.44
CA GLU A 121 21.35 5.41 -16.62
C GLU A 121 22.86 5.69 -16.49
N HIS A 122 23.38 5.96 -15.29
CA HIS A 122 24.80 6.24 -15.09
C HIS A 122 25.71 4.99 -15.00
N HIS A 123 25.14 3.79 -15.16
CA HIS A 123 25.86 2.51 -15.08
C HIS A 123 25.65 1.62 -16.33
N GLU A 124 25.13 2.20 -17.42
CA GLU A 124 25.22 1.65 -18.80
C GLU A 124 26.43 2.26 -19.52
#